data_AF-A0A846C4S4-F1
#
_entry.id   AF-A0A846C4S4-F1
#
_cell.length_a   1.000
_cell.length_b   1.000
_cell.length_c   1.000
_cell.angle_alpha   90.00
_cell.angle_beta   90.00
_cell.angle_gamma   90.00
#
_symmetry.space_group_name_H-M   'P 1'
#
loop_
_entity.id
_entity.type
_entity.pdbx_description
1 polymer ?
#
loop_
_entity_poly.entity_id
_entity_poly.type
_entity_poly.pdbx_seq_one_letter_code
_entity_poly.pdbx_strand_id
1 'polypeptide(L)'
;MNVADLKTGQMGIVDQVLNIGREQGIVQRLAAMGVVSDRPVQVLRKAQFNGPLHIRVGATTEIAIRPHEAEMIVLKTDEDDEINFYQGSQMIPKSVIELMEQVKSISVMILISIILLLISELFLKVMKLIAFS
;
A
#
# COMPACT_ATOMS: atom_id res chain seq x y z
N MET A 1 -6.44 2.94 6.69
CA MET A 1 -6.24 3.90 7.79
C MET A 1 -7.00 5.19 7.46
N ASN A 2 -7.52 5.94 8.43
CA ASN A 2 -8.22 7.22 8.18
C ASN A 2 -7.59 8.40 8.96
N VAL A 3 -8.08 9.62 8.70
CA VAL A 3 -7.59 10.84 9.36
C VAL A 3 -7.91 10.86 10.86
N ALA A 4 -9.00 10.23 11.31
CA ALA A 4 -9.34 10.15 12.74
C ALA A 4 -8.30 9.33 13.52
N ASP A 5 -7.66 8.35 12.89
CA ASP A 5 -6.63 7.49 13.47
C ASP A 5 -5.29 8.24 13.72
N LEU A 6 -5.04 9.34 12.99
CA LEU A 6 -3.81 10.12 13.12
C LEU A 6 -3.70 10.78 14.50
N LYS A 7 -2.51 10.73 15.10
CA LYS A 7 -2.18 11.50 16.31
C LYS A 7 -1.88 12.95 15.96
N THR A 8 -2.01 13.84 16.94
CA THR A 8 -1.59 15.24 16.78
C THR A 8 -0.14 15.31 16.29
N GLY A 9 0.11 16.12 15.26
CA GLY A 9 1.39 16.27 14.59
C GLY A 9 1.62 15.30 13.44
N GLN A 10 0.89 14.18 13.36
CA GLN A 10 1.06 13.21 12.28
C GLN A 10 0.43 13.69 10.97
N MET A 11 1.04 13.23 9.87
CA MET A 11 0.60 13.50 8.51
C MET A 11 0.28 12.20 7.78
N GLY A 12 -0.60 12.28 6.79
CA GLY A 12 -0.86 11.23 5.81
C GLY A 12 -1.21 11.85 4.45
N ILE A 13 -1.27 11.01 3.42
CA ILE A 13 -1.75 11.42 2.08
C ILE A 13 -3.18 10.93 1.92
N VAL A 14 -4.08 11.81 1.51
CA VAL A 14 -5.47 11.45 1.23
C VAL A 14 -5.52 10.51 0.02
N ASP A 15 -6.14 9.35 0.19
CA ASP A 15 -6.45 8.42 -0.89
C ASP A 15 -7.81 8.79 -1.52
N GLN A 16 -8.87 8.69 -0.71
CA GLN A 16 -10.23 8.98 -1.11
C GLN A 16 -11.11 9.42 0.07
N VAL A 17 -12.24 10.04 -0.24
CA VAL A 17 -13.27 10.42 0.75
C VAL A 17 -14.51 9.57 0.52
N LEU A 18 -14.89 8.80 1.54
CA LEU A 18 -16.03 7.90 1.49
C LEU A 18 -17.36 8.65 1.73
N ASN A 19 -18.41 8.29 1.01
CA ASN A 19 -19.76 8.85 1.22
C ASN A 19 -20.66 7.81 1.89
N ILE A 20 -20.39 7.53 3.17
CA ILE A 20 -21.08 6.48 3.94
C ILE A 20 -22.11 7.08 4.93
N GLY A 21 -22.11 8.41 5.07
CA GLY A 21 -23.00 9.13 5.98
C GLY A 21 -24.37 9.48 5.40
N ARG A 22 -25.26 10.00 6.26
CA ARG A 22 -26.55 10.60 5.84
C ARG A 22 -26.41 12.02 5.29
N GLU A 23 -25.24 12.66 5.44
CA GLU A 23 -24.98 14.00 4.90
C GLU A 23 -24.75 13.94 3.39
N GLN A 24 -25.75 14.35 2.63
CA GLN A 24 -25.60 14.57 1.20
C GLN A 24 -24.58 15.68 0.95
N GLY A 25 -23.62 15.43 0.05
CA GLY A 25 -22.65 16.44 -0.37
C GLY A 25 -21.41 16.56 0.51
N ILE A 26 -21.18 15.66 1.47
CA ILE A 26 -19.95 15.67 2.30
C ILE A 26 -18.68 15.65 1.45
N VAL A 27 -18.65 14.82 0.40
CA VAL A 27 -17.52 14.71 -0.52
C VAL A 27 -17.28 16.04 -1.24
N GLN A 28 -18.33 16.67 -1.78
CA GLN A 28 -18.22 17.98 -2.45
C GLN A 28 -17.75 19.07 -1.48
N ARG A 29 -18.27 19.10 -0.25
CA ARG A 29 -17.87 20.08 0.77
C ARG A 29 -16.40 19.91 1.16
N LEU A 30 -15.97 18.68 1.46
CA LEU A 30 -14.59 18.37 1.80
C LEU A 30 -13.64 18.70 0.63
N ALA A 31 -14.03 18.37 -0.60
CA ALA A 31 -13.26 18.71 -1.80
C ALA A 31 -13.15 20.23 -2.01
N ALA A 32 -14.23 20.99 -1.79
CA ALA A 32 -14.20 22.46 -1.87
C ALA A 32 -13.30 23.11 -0.81
N MET A 33 -13.09 22.42 0.32
CA MET A 33 -12.14 22.83 1.36
C MET A 33 -10.70 22.34 1.10
N GLY A 34 -10.46 21.64 -0.02
CA GLY A 34 -9.15 21.15 -0.44
C GLY A 34 -8.81 19.73 -0.02
N VAL A 35 -9.73 19.01 0.66
CA VAL A 35 -9.58 17.58 0.98
C VAL A 35 -9.91 16.78 -0.28
N VAL A 36 -8.89 16.57 -1.11
CA VAL A 36 -8.95 15.79 -2.35
C VAL A 36 -7.84 14.75 -2.36
N SER A 37 -7.95 13.73 -3.21
CA SER A 37 -6.92 12.71 -3.40
C SER A 37 -5.54 13.32 -3.65
N ASP A 38 -4.50 12.62 -3.19
CA ASP A 38 -3.09 13.00 -3.29
C ASP A 38 -2.69 14.29 -2.55
N ARG A 39 -3.57 14.82 -1.70
CA ARG A 39 -3.21 15.95 -0.84
C ARG A 39 -2.70 15.48 0.52
N PRO A 40 -1.61 16.08 1.03
CA PRO A 40 -1.18 15.83 2.39
C PRO A 40 -2.19 16.42 3.37
N VAL A 41 -2.42 15.70 4.46
CA VAL A 41 -3.25 16.13 5.57
C VAL A 41 -2.50 15.91 6.88
N GLN A 42 -2.54 16.90 7.77
CA GLN A 42 -1.90 16.86 9.09
C GLN A 42 -2.93 17.12 10.19
N VAL A 43 -2.89 16.36 11.28
CA VAL A 43 -3.67 16.69 12.47
C VAL A 43 -2.94 17.74 13.29
N LEU A 44 -3.49 18.94 13.40
CA LEU A 44 -2.92 20.04 14.18
C LEU A 44 -3.29 19.95 15.66
N ARG A 45 -4.54 19.59 15.96
CA ARG A 45 -5.02 19.34 17.32
C ARG A 45 -6.33 18.56 17.33
N LYS A 46 -6.56 17.81 18.40
CA LYS A 46 -7.84 17.18 18.73
C LYS A 46 -8.50 17.94 19.88
N ALA A 47 -9.73 18.42 19.70
CA ALA A 47 -10.49 18.96 20.81
C ALA A 47 -10.93 17.83 21.76
N GLN A 48 -11.06 18.14 23.05
CA GLN A 48 -11.61 17.19 24.03
C GLN A 48 -13.14 17.04 23.86
N PHE A 49 -13.72 15.98 24.42
CA PHE A 49 -15.17 15.74 24.47
C PHE A 49 -15.88 15.76 23.10
N ASN A 50 -15.44 14.91 22.16
CA ASN A 50 -16.05 14.79 20.83
C ASN A 50 -16.07 16.11 20.03
N GLY A 51 -15.20 17.05 20.39
CA GLY A 51 -15.03 18.31 19.68
C GLY A 51 -14.38 18.11 18.31
N PRO A 52 -14.33 19.17 17.49
CA PRO A 52 -13.80 19.09 16.14
C PRO A 52 -12.30 18.75 16.11
N LEU A 53 -11.92 18.04 15.05
CA LEU A 53 -10.55 17.76 14.66
C LEU A 53 -10.03 18.91 13.79
N HIS A 54 -8.96 19.57 14.23
CA HIS A 54 -8.33 20.63 13.45
C HIS A 54 -7.23 20.03 12.58
N ILE A 55 -7.36 20.16 11.27
CA ILE A 55 -6.43 19.59 10.30
C ILE A 55 -5.89 20.67 9.36
N ARG A 56 -4.65 20.48 8.90
CA ARG A 56 -4.09 21.20 7.76
C ARG A 56 -4.15 20.32 6.53
N VAL A 57 -4.57 20.88 5.40
CA VAL A 57 -4.66 20.21 4.11
C VAL A 57 -3.79 20.97 3.11
N GLY A 58 -2.94 20.26 2.37
CA GLY A 58 -1.95 20.90 1.51
C GLY A 58 -0.93 21.71 2.32
N ALA A 59 -0.51 22.85 1.76
CA ALA A 59 0.54 23.67 2.37
C ALA A 59 0.04 24.57 3.50
N THR A 60 -1.16 25.15 3.36
CA THR A 60 -1.59 26.29 4.20
C THR A 60 -3.04 26.23 4.68
N THR A 61 -3.88 25.34 4.12
CA THR A 61 -5.31 25.38 4.39
C THR A 61 -5.61 24.67 5.69
N GLU A 62 -6.16 25.38 6.68
CA GLU A 62 -6.53 24.80 7.97
C GLU A 62 -8.06 24.77 8.12
N ILE A 63 -8.59 23.60 8.45
CA ILE A 63 -10.03 23.38 8.59
C ILE A 63 -10.34 22.55 9.84
N ALA A 64 -11.52 22.79 10.42
CA ALA A 64 -12.04 22.01 11.52
C ALA A 64 -13.13 21.06 11.00
N ILE A 65 -12.94 19.76 11.17
CA ILE A 65 -13.89 18.73 10.75
C ILE A 65 -14.39 17.93 11.95
N ARG A 66 -15.58 17.35 11.85
CA ARG A 66 -16.12 16.52 12.93
C ARG A 66 -15.41 15.15 12.96
N PRO A 67 -15.35 14.45 14.11
CA PRO A 67 -14.71 13.13 14.19
C PRO A 67 -15.22 12.12 13.14
N HIS A 68 -16.53 12.05 12.93
CA HIS A 68 -17.12 11.17 11.91
C HIS A 68 -16.79 11.58 10.47
N GLU A 69 -16.50 12.87 10.21
CA GLU A 69 -16.03 13.32 8.90
C GLU A 69 -14.59 12.85 8.66
N ALA A 70 -13.76 12.88 9.71
CA ALA A 70 -12.38 12.41 9.66
C ALA A 70 -12.29 10.89 9.45
N GLU A 71 -13.26 10.11 9.94
CA GLU A 71 -13.37 8.67 9.70
C GLU A 71 -13.62 8.33 8.22
N MET A 72 -14.24 9.25 7.48
CA MET A 72 -14.54 9.08 6.05
C MET A 72 -13.36 9.45 5.13
N ILE A 73 -12.32 10.10 5.64
CA ILE A 73 -11.13 10.48 4.85
C ILE A 73 -10.10 9.36 4.98
N VAL A 74 -9.99 8.54 3.94
CA VAL A 74 -9.06 7.42 3.87
C VAL A 74 -7.68 7.93 3.48
N LEU A 75 -6.66 7.40 4.15
CA LEU A 75 -5.25 7.72 3.90
C LEU A 75 -4.58 6.58 3.14
N LYS A 76 -3.66 6.95 2.26
CA LYS A 76 -2.68 6.01 1.68
C LYS A 76 -1.78 5.50 2.81
N THR A 77 -1.64 4.19 2.88
CA THR A 77 -0.68 3.50 3.72
C THR A 77 0.56 3.19 2.89
N ASP A 78 1.74 3.09 3.53
CA ASP A 78 2.98 2.74 2.81
C ASP A 78 2.90 1.33 2.17
N GLU A 79 1.92 0.50 2.57
CA GLU A 79 1.59 -0.79 1.94
C GLU A 79 0.82 -0.62 0.61
N ASP A 80 0.19 0.54 0.41
CA ASP A 80 -0.56 0.87 -0.80
C ASP A 80 0.35 1.31 -1.95
N ASP A 81 1.65 1.55 -1.72
CA ASP A 81 2.60 1.83 -2.81
C ASP A 81 3.03 0.56 -3.56
N GLU A 82 3.01 -0.61 -2.90
CA GLU A 82 3.18 -1.90 -3.60
C GLU A 82 1.92 -2.25 -4.40
N ILE A 83 0.72 -1.95 -3.90
CA ILE A 83 -0.54 -2.30 -4.59
C ILE A 83 -0.93 -1.27 -5.67
N ASN A 84 -0.70 0.03 -5.46
CA ASN A 84 -1.03 1.07 -6.44
C ASN A 84 -0.04 1.15 -7.61
N PHE A 85 1.18 0.61 -7.49
CA PHE A 85 2.05 0.39 -8.65
C PHE A 85 1.46 -0.66 -9.61
N TYR A 86 0.76 -1.69 -9.09
CA TYR A 86 0.01 -2.64 -9.91
C TYR A 86 -1.34 -2.10 -10.39
N GLN A 87 -2.02 -1.26 -9.59
CA GLN A 87 -3.36 -0.76 -9.92
C GLN A 87 -3.36 0.40 -10.93
N GLY A 88 -2.30 1.22 -10.97
CA GLY A 88 -2.09 2.24 -12.02
C GLY A 88 -1.89 1.66 -13.42
N SER A 89 -1.68 0.34 -13.50
CA SER A 89 -1.68 -0.44 -14.75
C SER A 89 -2.98 -1.23 -14.92
N GLN A 90 -4.14 -0.56 -14.86
CA GLN A 90 -5.36 -1.10 -15.48
C GLN A 90 -5.17 -1.19 -17.01
N MET A 91 -4.39 -2.19 -17.41
CA MET A 91 -4.35 -3.00 -18.62
C MET A 91 -3.06 -3.86 -18.58
N ILE A 92 -2.80 -4.58 -17.48
CA ILE A 92 -1.97 -5.79 -17.58
C ILE A 92 -2.92 -6.92 -17.97
N PRO A 93 -2.93 -7.38 -19.24
CA PRO A 93 -3.84 -8.44 -19.66
C PRO A 93 -3.55 -9.70 -18.84
N LYS A 94 -4.60 -10.46 -18.50
CA LYS A 94 -4.51 -11.70 -17.70
C LYS A 94 -3.43 -12.67 -18.20
N SER A 95 -3.16 -12.66 -19.50
CA SER A 95 -2.08 -13.41 -20.14
C SER A 95 -0.68 -13.04 -19.63
N VAL A 96 -0.41 -11.78 -19.30
CA VAL A 96 0.90 -11.32 -18.78
C VAL A 96 1.10 -11.76 -17.33
N ILE A 97 0.04 -11.75 -16.51
CA ILE A 97 0.10 -12.26 -15.13
C ILE A 97 0.37 -13.78 -15.14
N GLU A 98 -0.32 -14.51 -16.00
CA GLU A 98 -0.11 -15.96 -16.19
C GLU A 98 1.30 -16.26 -16.72
N LEU A 99 1.84 -15.44 -17.63
CA LEU A 99 3.22 -15.55 -18.10
C LEU A 99 4.25 -15.27 -16.98
N MET A 100 4.01 -14.28 -16.11
CA MET A 100 4.90 -13.99 -14.99
C MET A 100 4.92 -15.14 -13.96
N GLU A 101 3.76 -15.75 -13.71
CA GLU A 101 3.67 -16.94 -12.86
C GLU A 101 4.39 -18.15 -13.50
N GLN A 102 4.26 -18.34 -14.81
CA GLN A 102 5.01 -19.35 -15.55
C GLN A 102 6.53 -19.11 -15.49
N VAL A 103 7.00 -17.88 -15.68
CA VAL A 103 8.44 -17.55 -15.61
C VAL A 103 9.00 -17.83 -14.21
N LYS A 104 8.25 -17.54 -13.15
CA LYS A 104 8.65 -17.85 -11.77
C LYS A 104 8.80 -19.37 -11.56
N SER A 105 7.83 -20.15 -12.05
CA SER A 105 7.88 -21.62 -11.99
C SER A 105 9.08 -22.19 -12.77
N ILE A 106 9.33 -21.69 -13.99
CA ILE A 106 10.45 -22.11 -14.84
C ILE A 106 11.80 -21.81 -14.17
N SER A 107 11.95 -20.62 -13.59
CA SER A 107 13.19 -20.25 -12.89
C SER A 107 13.49 -21.19 -11.72
N VAL A 108 12.47 -21.62 -10.98
CA VAL A 108 12.61 -22.57 -9.86
C VAL A 108 13.01 -23.96 -10.37
N MET A 109 12.39 -24.44 -11.45
CA MET A 109 12.74 -25.74 -12.04
C MET A 109 14.19 -25.79 -12.53
N ILE A 110 14.66 -24.72 -13.18
CA ILE A 110 16.05 -24.61 -13.65
C ILE A 110 17.02 -24.65 -12.46
N LEU A 111 16.73 -23.89 -11.40
CA LEU A 111 17.57 -23.85 -10.20
C LEU A 111 17.69 -25.24 -9.56
N ILE A 112 16.57 -25.96 -9.40
CA ILE A 112 16.56 -27.32 -8.85
C ILE A 112 17.37 -28.28 -9.73
N SER A 113 17.22 -28.18 -11.05
CA SER A 113 17.96 -29.04 -11.99
C SER A 113 19.48 -28.82 -11.90
N ILE A 114 19.93 -27.56 -11.80
CA ILE A 114 21.34 -27.22 -11.60
C ILE A 114 21.85 -27.79 -10.27
N ILE A 115 21.08 -27.65 -9.18
CA ILE A 115 21.44 -28.19 -7.87
C ILE A 115 21.62 -29.72 -7.94
N LEU A 116 20.71 -30.44 -8.60
CA LEU A 116 20.82 -31.89 -8.77
C LEU A 116 22.06 -32.31 -9.58
N LEU A 117 22.41 -31.56 -10.63
CA LEU A 117 23.64 -31.80 -11.40
C LEU A 117 24.91 -31.57 -10.58
N LEU A 118 24.93 -30.55 -9.71
CA LEU A 118 26.06 -30.31 -8.82
C LEU A 118 26.21 -31.42 -7.76
N ILE A 119 25.08 -31.89 -7.22
CA ILE A 119 25.07 -32.99 -6.24
C ILE A 119 25.57 -34.30 -6.89
N SER A 120 25.15 -34.60 -8.11
CA SER A 120 25.57 -35.82 -8.80
C SER A 120 27.08 -35.81 -9.12
N GLU A 121 27.62 -34.68 -9.60
CA GLU A 121 29.06 -34.49 -9.82
C GLU A 121 29.87 -34.63 -8.51
N LEU A 122 29.37 -34.02 -7.43
CA LEU A 122 30.00 -34.12 -6.11
C LEU A 122 30.01 -35.58 -5.61
N PHE A 123 28.88 -36.29 -5.75
CA PHE A 123 28.76 -37.69 -5.36
C PHE A 123 29.71 -38.59 -6.14
N LEU A 124 29.81 -38.41 -7.46
CA LEU A 124 30.73 -39.17 -8.31
C LEU A 124 32.20 -38.94 -7.90
N LYS A 125 32.54 -37.70 -7.56
CA LYS A 125 33.90 -37.34 -7.11
C LYS A 125 34.25 -37.96 -5.76
N VAL A 126 33.31 -37.98 -4.82
CA VAL A 126 33.47 -38.65 -3.51
C VAL A 126 33.62 -40.16 -3.69
N MET A 127 32.79 -40.79 -4.52
CA MET A 127 32.86 -42.23 -4.78
C MET A 127 34.20 -42.64 -5.41
N LYS A 128 34.71 -41.85 -6.38
CA LYS A 128 36.05 -42.06 -6.94
C LYS A 128 37.16 -41.92 -5.91
N LEU A 129 37.05 -40.99 -4.96
CA LEU A 129 38.04 -40.79 -3.90
C LEU A 129 38.07 -41.97 -2.91
N ILE A 130 36.89 -42.50 -2.55
CA ILE A 130 36.77 -43.65 -1.65
C ILE A 130 37.25 -44.93 -2.33
N ALA A 131 36.97 -45.13 -3.63
CA ALA A 131 37.39 -46.32 -4.36
C ALA A 131 38.90 -46.40 -4.68
N PHE A 132 39.64 -45.30 -4.46
CA PHE A 132 41.10 -45.21 -4.69
C PHE A 132 41.91 -45.14 -3.38
N SER A 133 41.26 -45.26 -2.21
CA SER A 133 41.89 -45.41 -0.89
C SER A 133 41.86 -46.85 -0.42
#